data_AF-A0A5F1XYR8-F1
#
_entry.id   AF-A0A5F1XYR8-F1
#
_cell.length_a   1.000
_cell.length_b   1.000
_cell.length_c   1.000
_cell.angle_alpha   90.00
_cell.angle_beta   90.00
_cell.angle_gamma   90.00
#
_symmetry.space_group_name_H-M   'P 1'
#
loop_
_entity.id
_entity.type
_entity.pdbx_description
1 polymer ?
#
loop_
_entity_poly.entity_id
_entity_poly.type
_entity_poly.pdbx_seq_one_letter_code
_entity_poly.pdbx_strand_id
1 'polypeptide(L)'
;MKRLILILIAISILPVSVFGEAVSSKAYKKRVELLVYLRAIEPIVRNYKGEVPGGQNQQNAGGTAPANNQQGGTPEQDGDRIKKYKELKRLYQEGLQYFFENNHVNAYRRFLEAQLGTEMLLEELSQYYVERTDEILKAAIEKKNPNNPEDRNLVDIAIEWSKNSFVVRDMTADREAPLTRRMYNPRDFHYVTNKYAIEKNMETGYKFLGLAKEARNNALKIEKHLEKHQKLQPSHRKHRIEHYIAAIQLCRDARANAINIFKLKYPYDNYYLFKSDAKTEAIKDDEGKAGPSEPVVLQGVTYDFSQNPTLEYDHRLSPVFDRRIPEEYRRDAVDVLEKIYDDEVKNRLFLKWDPEKRKQLIGDKAPANK
;
A
#
# COMPACT_ATOMS: atom_id res chain seq x y z
N MET A 1 51.25 -23.10 52.67
CA MET A 1 49.77 -23.04 52.66
C MET A 1 49.18 -21.84 51.91
N LYS A 2 49.74 -20.62 51.99
CA LYS A 2 49.21 -19.44 51.26
C LYS A 2 49.29 -19.50 49.73
N ARG A 3 50.25 -20.23 49.15
CA ARG A 3 50.39 -20.39 47.68
C ARG A 3 49.43 -21.42 47.06
N LEU A 4 49.00 -22.43 47.83
CA LEU A 4 48.03 -23.44 47.39
C LEU A 4 46.60 -22.89 47.37
N ILE A 5 46.26 -22.00 48.29
CA ILE A 5 44.96 -21.31 48.35
C ILE A 5 44.80 -20.35 47.16
N LEU A 6 45.87 -19.66 46.73
CA LEU A 6 45.85 -18.79 45.55
C LEU A 6 45.63 -19.55 44.23
N ILE A 7 46.15 -20.78 44.12
CA ILE A 7 45.97 -21.62 42.92
C ILE A 7 44.53 -22.18 42.86
N LEU A 8 43.94 -22.53 44.01
CA LEU A 8 42.53 -22.96 44.09
C LEU A 8 41.54 -21.82 43.82
N ILE A 9 41.88 -20.57 44.17
CA ILE A 9 41.08 -19.38 43.82
C ILE A 9 41.24 -19.01 42.33
N ALA A 10 42.41 -19.26 41.73
CA ALA A 10 42.61 -19.02 40.30
C ALA A 10 41.85 -20.03 39.41
N ILE A 11 41.55 -21.24 39.92
CA ILE A 11 40.77 -22.26 39.21
C ILE A 11 39.25 -22.07 39.40
N SER A 12 38.81 -21.36 40.44
CA SER A 12 37.39 -21.04 40.68
C SER A 12 36.93 -19.74 40.01
N ILE A 13 37.84 -18.95 39.44
CA ILE A 13 37.52 -17.85 38.52
C ILE A 13 37.48 -18.42 37.10
N LEU A 14 36.42 -19.20 36.83
CA LEU A 14 35.72 -19.29 35.54
C LEU A 14 36.57 -19.62 34.27
N PRO A 15 36.30 -20.75 33.58
CA PRO A 15 35.76 -20.57 32.25
C PRO A 15 34.34 -20.02 32.46
N VAL A 16 34.14 -18.74 32.16
CA VAL A 16 32.82 -18.31 31.71
C VAL A 16 32.62 -19.20 30.50
N SER A 17 31.79 -20.22 30.62
CA SER A 17 31.34 -20.99 29.49
C SER A 17 30.71 -19.98 28.54
N VAL A 18 31.53 -19.47 27.62
CA VAL A 18 31.08 -18.90 26.38
C VAL A 18 30.44 -20.10 25.71
N PHE A 19 29.15 -20.34 26.03
CA PHE A 19 28.32 -21.27 25.31
C PHE A 19 28.22 -20.68 23.90
N GLY A 20 29.23 -20.99 23.08
CA GLY A 20 29.22 -20.72 21.66
C GLY A 20 28.00 -21.42 21.12
N GLU A 21 26.97 -20.63 20.83
CA GLU A 21 25.73 -21.18 20.32
C GLU A 21 26.03 -22.02 19.07
N ALA A 22 25.55 -23.27 19.07
CA ALA A 22 25.82 -24.22 18.00
C ALA A 22 25.45 -23.61 16.64
N VAL A 23 26.29 -23.82 15.64
CA VAL A 23 26.08 -23.24 14.29
C VAL A 23 24.74 -23.68 13.70
N SER A 24 24.27 -24.87 14.05
CA SER A 24 22.93 -25.37 13.73
C SER A 24 21.81 -24.50 14.32
N SER A 25 21.91 -24.10 15.59
CA SER A 25 20.96 -23.18 16.25
C SER A 25 20.98 -21.80 15.60
N LYS A 26 22.17 -21.26 15.31
CA LYS A 26 22.31 -19.96 14.63
C LYS A 26 21.69 -19.97 13.23
N ALA A 27 21.95 -21.02 12.46
CA ALA A 27 21.36 -21.21 11.14
C ALA A 27 19.83 -21.36 11.21
N TYR A 28 19.32 -22.11 12.18
CA TYR A 28 17.88 -22.26 12.38
C TYR A 28 17.19 -20.94 12.73
N LYS A 29 17.73 -20.18 13.70
CA LYS A 29 17.19 -18.87 14.06
C LYS A 29 17.17 -17.91 12.87
N LYS A 30 18.25 -17.88 12.09
CA LYS A 30 18.32 -17.03 10.87
C LYS A 30 17.37 -17.48 9.77
N ARG A 31 17.16 -18.79 9.59
CA ARG A 31 16.16 -19.32 8.65
C ARG A 31 14.75 -18.81 8.97
N VAL A 32 14.36 -18.85 10.25
CA VAL A 32 13.03 -18.40 10.70
C VAL A 32 12.90 -16.89 10.54
N GLU A 33 13.90 -16.13 10.97
CA GLU A 33 13.95 -14.66 10.83
C GLU A 33 13.78 -14.22 9.36
N LEU A 34 14.56 -14.78 8.44
CA LEU A 34 14.49 -14.44 7.02
C LEU A 34 13.16 -14.82 6.37
N LEU A 35 12.54 -15.91 6.81
CA LEU A 35 11.22 -16.31 6.29
C LEU A 35 10.16 -15.25 6.61
N VAL A 36 10.21 -14.68 7.81
CA VAL A 36 9.31 -13.59 8.22
C VAL A 36 9.51 -12.37 7.32
N TYR A 37 10.76 -11.97 7.07
CA TYR A 37 11.07 -10.84 6.19
C TYR A 37 10.65 -11.09 4.74
N LEU A 38 10.94 -12.26 4.17
CA LEU A 38 10.55 -12.59 2.80
C LEU A 38 9.03 -12.58 2.59
N ARG A 39 8.25 -12.99 3.60
CA ARG A 39 6.78 -12.90 3.58
C ARG A 39 6.30 -11.46 3.63
N ALA A 40 6.87 -10.64 4.51
CA ALA A 40 6.50 -9.23 4.62
C ALA A 40 6.81 -8.43 3.34
N ILE A 41 7.91 -8.77 2.66
CA ILE A 41 8.37 -8.10 1.44
C ILE A 41 7.57 -8.50 0.20
N GLU A 42 6.94 -9.68 0.17
CA GLU A 42 6.22 -10.18 -1.00
C GLU A 42 5.13 -9.23 -1.54
N PRO A 43 4.15 -8.77 -0.73
CA PRO A 43 3.14 -7.83 -1.22
C PRO A 43 3.75 -6.49 -1.61
N ILE A 44 4.75 -6.01 -0.85
CA ILE A 44 5.44 -4.73 -1.08
C ILE A 44 6.08 -4.70 -2.48
N VAL A 45 6.87 -5.72 -2.82
CA VAL A 45 7.60 -5.77 -4.10
C VAL A 45 6.67 -6.01 -5.28
N ARG A 46 5.63 -6.83 -5.11
CA ARG A 46 4.66 -7.11 -6.18
C ARG A 46 3.78 -5.90 -6.49
N ASN A 47 3.43 -5.13 -5.48
CA ASN A 47 2.71 -3.88 -5.69
C ASN A 47 3.61 -2.85 -6.38
N TYR A 48 4.90 -2.78 -6.04
CA TYR A 48 5.83 -1.78 -6.57
C TYR A 48 7.04 -2.40 -7.28
N LYS A 49 6.84 -2.84 -8.53
CA LYS A 49 7.77 -3.68 -9.31
C LYS A 49 9.14 -3.02 -9.60
N GLY A 50 9.28 -1.70 -9.47
CA GLY A 50 10.52 -0.95 -9.75
C GLY A 50 10.67 -0.58 -11.24
N GLU A 51 11.76 0.10 -11.61
CA GLU A 51 12.02 0.50 -12.99
C GLU A 51 12.25 -0.74 -13.89
N VAL A 52 11.76 -0.67 -15.12
CA VAL A 52 11.96 -1.71 -16.13
C VAL A 52 13.02 -1.21 -17.12
N PRO A 53 14.11 -1.94 -17.38
CA PRO A 53 15.15 -1.49 -18.31
C PRO A 53 14.55 -1.26 -19.71
N GLY A 54 14.46 0.01 -20.13
CA GLY A 54 13.90 0.42 -21.43
C GLY A 54 12.38 0.65 -21.45
N GLY A 55 11.69 0.54 -20.31
CA GLY A 55 10.27 0.88 -20.19
C GLY A 55 10.10 2.25 -19.54
N GLN A 56 9.33 3.14 -20.17
CA GLN A 56 8.85 4.36 -19.49
C GLN A 56 8.22 3.97 -18.15
N ASN A 57 8.61 4.67 -17.09
CA ASN A 57 8.06 4.54 -15.76
C ASN A 57 6.53 4.40 -15.84
N GLN A 58 5.99 3.20 -15.60
CA GLN A 58 4.56 2.99 -15.39
C GLN A 58 4.16 3.52 -14.00
N GLN A 59 4.43 4.79 -13.77
CA GLN A 59 3.83 5.59 -12.73
C GLN A 59 3.04 6.79 -13.28
N ASN A 60 3.08 7.04 -14.60
CA ASN A 60 2.30 8.12 -15.20
C ASN A 60 1.70 7.69 -16.54
N ALA A 61 0.38 7.52 -16.56
CA ALA A 61 -0.47 7.85 -17.70
C ALA A 61 -1.94 7.82 -17.25
N GLY A 62 -2.39 8.89 -16.59
CA GLY A 62 -3.75 9.34 -16.81
C GLY A 62 -3.85 9.75 -18.27
N GLY A 63 -4.52 8.92 -19.06
CA GLY A 63 -4.60 9.09 -20.51
C GLY A 63 -5.65 8.16 -21.08
N THR A 64 -6.86 8.70 -21.23
CA THR A 64 -7.91 8.16 -22.09
C THR A 64 -7.39 8.09 -23.53
N ALA A 65 -6.92 6.92 -23.95
CA ALA A 65 -6.72 6.59 -25.36
C ALA A 65 -7.23 5.16 -25.61
N PRO A 66 -7.98 4.93 -26.71
CA PRO A 66 -8.65 3.65 -26.95
C PRO A 66 -7.61 2.59 -27.32
N ALA A 67 -7.41 1.62 -26.44
CA ALA A 67 -6.58 0.46 -26.71
C ALA A 67 -7.33 -0.50 -27.64
N ASN A 68 -7.06 -0.40 -28.93
CA ASN A 68 -7.55 -1.32 -29.94
C ASN A 68 -6.62 -2.54 -30.03
N ASN A 69 -7.20 -3.71 -29.72
CA ASN A 69 -6.84 -5.09 -30.10
C ASN A 69 -5.39 -5.62 -30.00
N GLN A 70 -5.30 -6.68 -29.17
CA GLN A 70 -4.71 -8.01 -29.43
C GLN A 70 -3.26 -8.13 -29.93
N GLN A 71 -2.40 -8.74 -29.12
CA GLN A 71 -1.72 -10.01 -29.45
C GLN A 71 -0.73 -10.42 -28.35
N GLY A 72 -0.68 -11.73 -28.06
CA GLY A 72 0.53 -12.45 -27.65
C GLY A 72 1.18 -12.06 -26.34
N GLY A 73 1.19 -12.98 -25.36
CA GLY A 73 1.99 -12.85 -24.15
C GLY A 73 3.44 -12.51 -24.43
N THR A 74 3.80 -11.25 -24.24
CA THR A 74 5.14 -10.89 -23.80
C THR A 74 5.21 -11.24 -22.32
N PRO A 75 6.26 -11.95 -21.85
CA PRO A 75 6.44 -12.14 -20.43
C PRO A 75 6.52 -10.75 -19.81
N GLU A 76 5.63 -10.44 -18.86
CA GLU A 76 5.70 -9.21 -18.06
C GLU A 76 7.17 -9.00 -17.70
N GLN A 77 7.80 -7.94 -18.21
CA GLN A 77 9.19 -7.66 -17.88
C GLN A 77 9.22 -7.42 -16.37
N ASP A 78 9.75 -8.39 -15.63
CA ASP A 78 9.90 -8.27 -14.19
C ASP A 78 10.69 -6.99 -13.90
N GLY A 79 10.09 -6.04 -13.19
CA GLY A 79 10.78 -4.83 -12.75
C GLY A 79 11.98 -5.17 -11.88
N ASP A 80 12.95 -4.25 -11.80
CA ASP A 80 14.23 -4.48 -11.12
C ASP A 80 14.07 -5.03 -9.68
N ARG A 81 13.10 -4.51 -8.93
CA ARG A 81 12.85 -4.94 -7.54
C ARG A 81 12.33 -6.37 -7.45
N ILE A 82 11.51 -6.82 -8.41
CA ILE A 82 11.06 -8.22 -8.49
C ILE A 82 12.24 -9.14 -8.77
N LYS A 83 13.17 -8.73 -9.66
CA LYS A 83 14.37 -9.52 -9.95
C LYS A 83 15.24 -9.68 -8.71
N LYS A 84 15.50 -8.58 -7.99
CA LYS A 84 16.20 -8.61 -6.68
C LYS A 84 15.50 -9.55 -5.70
N TYR A 85 14.18 -9.48 -5.60
CA TYR A 85 13.41 -10.36 -4.71
C TYR A 85 13.44 -11.84 -5.11
N LYS A 86 13.38 -12.16 -6.42
CA LYS A 86 13.55 -13.54 -6.92
C LYS A 86 14.95 -14.07 -6.61
N GLU A 87 15.97 -13.23 -6.72
CA GLU A 87 17.33 -13.59 -6.33
C GLU A 87 17.44 -13.87 -4.82
N LEU A 88 16.79 -13.07 -3.97
CA LEU A 88 16.73 -13.35 -2.52
C LEU A 88 16.05 -14.69 -2.21
N LYS A 89 14.94 -15.01 -2.90
CA LYS A 89 14.29 -16.32 -2.78
C LYS A 89 15.22 -17.46 -3.20
N ARG A 90 16.00 -17.28 -4.27
CA ARG A 90 17.00 -18.26 -4.72
C ARG A 90 18.09 -18.46 -3.67
N LEU A 91 18.68 -17.39 -3.14
CA LEU A 91 19.69 -17.48 -2.07
C LEU A 91 19.14 -18.16 -0.80
N TYR A 92 17.88 -17.87 -0.44
CA TYR A 92 17.21 -18.54 0.66
C TYR A 92 16.99 -20.04 0.39
N GLN A 93 16.61 -20.40 -0.83
CA GLN A 93 16.45 -21.80 -1.25
C GLN A 93 17.78 -22.56 -1.24
N GLU A 94 18.87 -21.96 -1.73
CA GLU A 94 20.23 -22.53 -1.65
C GLU A 94 20.64 -22.71 -0.18
N GLY A 95 20.34 -21.75 0.68
CA GLY A 95 20.57 -21.87 2.13
C GLY A 95 19.77 -23.00 2.79
N LEU A 96 18.53 -23.23 2.34
CA LEU A 96 17.71 -24.36 2.80
C LEU A 96 18.27 -25.72 2.36
N GLN A 97 18.78 -25.84 1.13
CA GLN A 97 19.42 -27.06 0.65
C GLN A 97 20.59 -27.45 1.55
N TYR A 98 21.53 -26.53 1.79
CA TYR A 98 22.65 -26.78 2.71
C TYR A 98 22.20 -27.07 4.14
N PHE A 99 21.10 -26.47 4.60
CA PHE A 99 20.57 -26.72 5.94
C PHE A 99 20.06 -28.15 6.09
N PHE A 100 19.32 -28.66 5.09
CA PHE A 100 18.80 -30.03 5.09
C PHE A 100 19.87 -31.09 4.79
N GLU A 101 20.95 -30.71 4.11
CA GLU A 101 22.17 -31.52 3.93
C GLU A 101 23.05 -31.60 5.20
N ASN A 102 22.61 -31.00 6.32
CA ASN A 102 23.37 -30.86 7.57
C ASN A 102 24.65 -30.01 7.47
N ASN A 103 24.84 -29.29 6.37
CA ASN A 103 25.93 -28.33 6.21
C ASN A 103 25.54 -26.96 6.77
N HIS A 104 25.50 -26.86 8.10
CA HIS A 104 25.03 -25.65 8.78
C HIS A 104 25.93 -24.42 8.60
N VAL A 105 27.22 -24.61 8.31
CA VAL A 105 28.17 -23.49 8.09
C VAL A 105 27.86 -22.77 6.77
N ASN A 106 27.71 -23.54 5.68
CA ASN A 106 27.37 -22.98 4.38
C ASN A 106 25.93 -22.45 4.35
N ALA A 107 25.00 -23.12 5.02
CA ALA A 107 23.63 -22.62 5.19
C ALA A 107 23.60 -21.25 5.88
N TYR A 108 24.32 -21.10 7.00
CA TYR A 108 24.38 -19.83 7.73
C TYR A 108 25.00 -18.72 6.88
N ARG A 109 26.04 -19.01 6.10
CA ARG A 109 26.64 -18.04 5.18
C ARG A 109 25.64 -17.57 4.12
N ARG A 110 24.90 -18.48 3.47
CA ARG A 110 23.87 -18.12 2.49
C ARG A 110 22.73 -17.32 3.11
N PHE A 111 22.34 -17.64 4.35
CA PHE A 111 21.36 -16.83 5.08
C PHE A 111 21.88 -15.41 5.39
N LEU A 112 23.16 -15.23 5.72
CA LEU A 112 23.73 -13.88 5.89
C LEU A 112 23.78 -13.10 4.58
N GLU A 113 24.09 -13.75 3.46
CA GLU A 113 24.03 -13.13 2.12
C GLU A 113 22.60 -12.69 1.77
N ALA A 114 21.61 -13.54 2.06
CA ALA A 114 20.19 -13.18 1.91
C ALA A 114 19.76 -12.03 2.86
N GLN A 115 20.30 -11.98 4.09
CA GLN A 115 20.04 -10.89 5.03
C GLN A 115 20.55 -9.54 4.48
N LEU A 116 21.77 -9.52 3.94
CA LEU A 116 22.35 -8.33 3.31
C LEU A 116 21.51 -7.85 2.12
N GLY A 117 21.11 -8.76 1.22
CA GLY A 117 20.29 -8.36 0.08
C GLY A 117 18.88 -7.90 0.49
N THR A 118 18.33 -8.46 1.57
CA THR A 118 17.07 -8.02 2.17
C THR A 118 17.16 -6.58 2.71
N GLU A 119 18.27 -6.26 3.39
CA GLU A 119 18.56 -4.90 3.89
C GLU A 119 18.62 -3.88 2.76
N MET A 120 19.37 -4.17 1.69
CA MET A 120 19.51 -3.26 0.54
C MET A 120 18.17 -3.03 -0.18
N LEU A 121 17.39 -4.09 -0.39
CA LEU A 121 16.08 -3.99 -1.03
C LEU A 121 15.11 -3.16 -0.18
N LEU A 122 15.11 -3.36 1.15
CA LEU A 122 14.26 -2.61 2.07
C LEU A 122 14.67 -1.14 2.19
N GLU A 123 15.95 -0.83 2.07
CA GLU A 123 16.44 0.55 2.05
C GLU A 123 15.87 1.32 0.86
N GLU A 124 15.98 0.76 -0.35
CA GLU A 124 15.40 1.32 -1.59
C GLU A 124 13.87 1.47 -1.47
N LEU A 125 13.19 0.42 -0.98
CA LEU A 125 11.74 0.43 -0.80
C LEU A 125 11.30 1.48 0.22
N SER A 126 12.02 1.61 1.34
CA SER A 126 11.66 2.59 2.38
C SER A 126 11.72 4.03 1.88
N GLN A 127 12.70 4.38 1.02
CA GLN A 127 12.77 5.71 0.39
C GLN A 127 11.57 5.94 -0.52
N TYR A 128 11.32 4.99 -1.42
CA TYR A 128 10.20 5.07 -2.34
C TYR A 128 8.85 5.17 -1.60
N TYR A 129 8.71 4.45 -0.49
CA TYR A 129 7.49 4.51 0.31
C TYR A 129 7.28 5.89 0.92
N VAL A 130 8.34 6.52 1.44
CA VAL A 130 8.28 7.88 2.01
C VAL A 130 7.92 8.91 0.94
N GLU A 131 8.56 8.86 -0.23
CA GLU A 131 8.29 9.78 -1.35
C GLU A 131 6.84 9.64 -1.83
N ARG A 132 6.40 8.41 -2.11
CA ARG A 132 5.03 8.14 -2.56
C ARG A 132 3.97 8.51 -1.52
N THR A 133 4.30 8.40 -0.23
CA THR A 133 3.41 8.84 0.86
C THR A 133 3.30 10.36 0.95
N ASP A 134 4.39 11.08 0.64
CA ASP A 134 4.37 12.54 0.55
C ASP A 134 3.50 13.02 -0.62
N GLU A 135 3.59 12.34 -1.78
CA GLU A 135 2.75 12.61 -2.96
C GLU A 135 1.25 12.44 -2.67
N ILE A 136 0.84 11.28 -2.15
CA ILE A 136 -0.59 11.00 -1.90
C ILE A 136 -1.18 11.93 -0.82
N LEU A 137 -0.38 12.31 0.19
CA LEU A 137 -0.83 13.28 1.21
C LEU A 137 -1.01 14.68 0.61
N LYS A 138 -0.12 15.11 -0.29
CA LYS A 138 -0.29 16.38 -1.03
C LYS A 138 -1.53 16.34 -1.91
N ALA A 139 -1.71 15.28 -2.68
CA ALA A 139 -2.89 15.12 -3.54
C ALA A 139 -4.21 15.07 -2.75
N ALA A 140 -4.21 14.52 -1.54
CA ALA A 140 -5.40 14.49 -0.69
C ALA A 140 -5.82 15.89 -0.21
N ILE A 141 -4.88 16.81 -0.02
CA ILE A 141 -5.12 18.21 0.38
C ILE A 141 -5.66 19.03 -0.79
N GLU A 142 -5.11 18.79 -1.96
CA GLU A 142 -5.43 19.51 -3.19
C GLU A 142 -6.78 19.10 -3.76
N LYS A 143 -7.21 19.81 -4.80
CA LYS A 143 -8.43 19.48 -5.55
C LYS A 143 -8.11 18.29 -6.47
N LYS A 144 -9.01 17.31 -6.51
CA LYS A 144 -8.99 16.24 -7.51
C LYS A 144 -9.13 16.83 -8.92
N ASN A 145 -10.06 17.77 -9.11
CA ASN A 145 -10.29 18.46 -10.38
C ASN A 145 -10.23 19.99 -10.18
N PRO A 146 -9.15 20.68 -10.62
CA PRO A 146 -9.00 22.13 -10.47
C PRO A 146 -10.14 22.94 -11.12
N ASN A 147 -10.76 22.39 -12.17
CA ASN A 147 -11.81 23.05 -12.94
C ASN A 147 -13.22 22.88 -12.32
N ASN A 148 -13.38 22.02 -11.32
CA ASN A 148 -14.68 21.82 -10.69
C ASN A 148 -14.86 22.78 -9.51
N PRO A 149 -15.81 23.74 -9.56
CA PRO A 149 -16.06 24.66 -8.45
C PRO A 149 -16.65 23.96 -7.20
N GLU A 150 -17.23 22.77 -7.35
CA GLU A 150 -17.72 21.95 -6.21
C GLU A 150 -16.56 21.24 -5.48
N ASP A 151 -15.39 21.13 -6.11
CA ASP A 151 -14.21 20.52 -5.50
C ASP A 151 -13.44 21.55 -4.68
N ARG A 152 -13.21 21.20 -3.42
CA ARG A 152 -12.66 22.10 -2.39
C ARG A 152 -11.36 21.53 -1.88
N ASN A 153 -10.37 22.40 -1.74
CA ASN A 153 -9.13 22.03 -1.07
C ASN A 153 -9.39 21.92 0.45
N LEU A 154 -8.45 21.33 1.18
CA LEU A 154 -8.61 21.17 2.64
C LEU A 154 -8.76 22.51 3.39
N VAL A 155 -8.07 23.56 2.95
CA VAL A 155 -8.05 24.86 3.63
C VAL A 155 -9.38 25.58 3.49
N ASP A 156 -9.95 25.58 2.29
CA ASP A 156 -11.30 26.04 1.99
C ASP A 156 -12.30 25.26 2.86
N ILE A 157 -12.14 23.93 2.96
CA ILE A 157 -12.96 23.08 3.84
C ILE A 157 -12.88 23.55 5.31
N ALA A 158 -11.68 23.86 5.78
CA ALA A 158 -11.45 24.30 7.14
C ALA A 158 -12.10 25.66 7.45
N ILE A 159 -12.07 26.59 6.49
CA ILE A 159 -12.58 27.97 6.62
C ILE A 159 -14.10 28.00 6.46
N GLU A 160 -14.62 27.49 5.35
CA GLU A 160 -16.03 27.66 4.95
C GLU A 160 -16.99 26.84 5.81
N TRP A 161 -16.58 25.66 6.31
CA TRP A 161 -17.45 24.76 7.12
C TRP A 161 -17.09 24.73 8.61
N SER A 162 -16.44 25.77 9.10
CA SER A 162 -16.25 26.02 10.54
C SER A 162 -17.58 26.08 11.30
N LYS A 163 -17.61 25.63 12.57
CA LYS A 163 -18.78 25.77 13.48
C LYS A 163 -19.33 27.20 13.55
N ASN A 164 -18.46 28.19 13.37
CA ASN A 164 -18.84 29.61 13.44
C ASN A 164 -19.19 30.20 12.07
N SER A 165 -19.08 29.42 11.00
CA SER A 165 -19.40 29.87 9.65
C SER A 165 -20.89 30.12 9.49
N PHE A 166 -21.22 31.15 8.71
CA PHE A 166 -22.59 31.42 8.28
C PHE A 166 -23.21 30.22 7.56
N VAL A 167 -22.43 29.52 6.72
CA VAL A 167 -22.90 28.37 5.94
C VAL A 167 -23.38 27.24 6.83
N VAL A 168 -22.62 26.91 7.88
CA VAL A 168 -23.00 25.86 8.83
C VAL A 168 -24.28 26.24 9.57
N ARG A 169 -24.36 27.49 10.06
CA ARG A 169 -25.56 27.99 10.74
C ARG A 169 -26.79 27.95 9.85
N ASP A 170 -26.64 28.29 8.57
CA ASP A 170 -27.71 28.24 7.58
C ASP A 170 -28.15 26.79 7.30
N MET A 171 -27.20 25.85 7.20
CA MET A 171 -27.44 24.44 6.95
C MET A 171 -28.07 23.70 8.13
N THR A 172 -27.72 24.05 9.37
CA THR A 172 -28.23 23.43 10.61
C THR A 172 -29.42 24.17 11.21
N ALA A 173 -29.90 25.24 10.58
CA ALA A 173 -31.08 25.96 11.05
C ALA A 173 -32.32 25.07 10.96
N ASP A 174 -33.07 24.98 12.06
CA ASP A 174 -34.38 24.35 12.09
C ASP A 174 -35.35 25.18 11.23
N ARG A 175 -35.72 24.65 10.07
CA ARG A 175 -36.67 25.27 9.14
C ARG A 175 -37.92 24.42 9.07
N GLU A 176 -39.08 25.07 9.20
CA GLU A 176 -40.37 24.43 8.97
C GLU A 176 -40.55 24.22 7.45
N ALA A 177 -40.41 22.97 6.99
CA ALA A 177 -40.81 22.60 5.64
C ALA A 177 -42.34 22.73 5.53
N PRO A 178 -42.91 23.40 4.52
CA PRO A 178 -42.34 23.79 3.22
C PRO A 178 -42.11 25.31 3.01
N LEU A 179 -42.20 26.13 4.05
CA LEU A 179 -42.25 27.60 3.92
C LEU A 179 -40.90 28.25 3.57
N THR A 180 -39.79 27.56 3.82
CA THR A 180 -38.43 28.10 3.63
C THR A 180 -37.66 27.33 2.56
N ARG A 181 -37.25 28.01 1.49
CA ARG A 181 -36.36 27.43 0.46
C ARG A 181 -34.95 27.24 1.03
N ARG A 182 -34.32 26.09 0.77
CA ARG A 182 -32.90 25.86 1.09
C ARG A 182 -32.03 26.72 0.16
N MET A 183 -31.11 27.49 0.74
CA MET A 183 -30.22 28.40 -0.01
C MET A 183 -28.84 27.79 -0.29
N TYR A 184 -28.61 26.55 0.15
CA TYR A 184 -27.35 25.83 0.00
C TYR A 184 -27.50 24.59 -0.91
N ASN A 185 -26.39 24.13 -1.48
CA ASN A 185 -26.35 22.87 -2.21
C ASN A 185 -26.39 21.69 -1.21
N PRO A 186 -27.38 20.78 -1.27
CA PRO A 186 -27.44 19.63 -0.37
C PRO A 186 -26.21 18.72 -0.43
N ARG A 187 -25.50 18.69 -1.58
CA ARG A 187 -24.27 17.90 -1.72
C ARG A 187 -23.19 18.36 -0.76
N ASP A 188 -23.07 19.66 -0.48
CA ASP A 188 -22.00 20.23 0.35
C ASP A 188 -22.17 19.94 1.85
N PHE A 189 -23.33 19.43 2.27
CA PHE A 189 -23.61 19.13 3.68
C PHE A 189 -22.64 18.13 4.30
N HIS A 190 -22.09 17.21 3.50
CA HIS A 190 -21.11 16.23 3.98
C HIS A 190 -19.82 16.89 4.51
N TYR A 191 -19.45 18.08 4.03
CA TYR A 191 -18.30 18.81 4.57
C TYR A 191 -18.57 19.30 5.99
N VAL A 192 -19.82 19.68 6.32
CA VAL A 192 -20.21 20.05 7.70
C VAL A 192 -19.99 18.88 8.65
N THR A 193 -20.40 17.67 8.25
CA THR A 193 -20.29 16.47 9.10
C THR A 193 -18.86 15.94 9.16
N ASN A 194 -18.15 15.97 8.03
CA ASN A 194 -16.87 15.27 7.87
C ASN A 194 -15.65 16.16 8.14
N LYS A 195 -15.77 17.50 8.19
CA LYS A 195 -14.64 18.43 8.37
C LYS A 195 -13.64 18.00 9.44
N TYR A 196 -14.12 17.76 10.66
CA TYR A 196 -13.25 17.39 11.78
C TYR A 196 -12.59 16.02 11.59
N ALA A 197 -13.26 15.10 10.92
CA ALA A 197 -12.67 13.83 10.55
C ALA A 197 -11.57 14.03 9.48
N ILE A 198 -11.80 14.88 8.49
CA ILE A 198 -10.81 15.22 7.45
C ILE A 198 -9.57 15.85 8.10
N GLU A 199 -9.73 16.87 8.94
CA GLU A 199 -8.63 17.54 9.66
C GLU A 199 -7.83 16.56 10.51
N LYS A 200 -8.51 15.69 11.27
CA LYS A 200 -7.86 14.68 12.12
C LYS A 200 -7.09 13.64 11.29
N ASN A 201 -7.65 13.16 10.18
CA ASN A 201 -6.94 12.24 9.28
C ASN A 201 -5.70 12.94 8.68
N MET A 202 -5.78 14.24 8.40
CA MET A 202 -4.63 14.99 7.89
C MET A 202 -3.50 15.10 8.90
N GLU A 203 -3.83 15.52 10.13
CA GLU A 203 -2.87 15.65 11.22
C GLU A 203 -2.17 14.31 11.51
N THR A 204 -2.96 13.24 11.62
CA THR A 204 -2.44 11.90 11.88
C THR A 204 -1.63 11.36 10.70
N GLY A 205 -2.04 11.61 9.46
CA GLY A 205 -1.30 11.24 8.26
C GLY A 205 0.10 11.85 8.21
N TYR A 206 0.23 13.16 8.43
CA TYR A 206 1.54 13.81 8.49
C TYR A 206 2.37 13.43 9.71
N LYS A 207 1.72 13.18 10.86
CA LYS A 207 2.40 12.66 12.05
C LYS A 207 3.07 11.31 11.75
N PHE A 208 2.35 10.39 11.13
CA PHE A 208 2.90 9.09 10.73
C PHE A 208 4.00 9.22 9.68
N LEU A 209 3.88 10.14 8.72
CA LEU A 209 4.96 10.43 7.77
C LEU A 209 6.23 10.94 8.47
N GLY A 210 6.07 11.82 9.47
CA GLY A 210 7.18 12.31 10.29
C GLY A 210 7.88 11.18 11.04
N LEU A 211 7.10 10.30 11.68
CA LEU A 211 7.63 9.11 12.37
C LEU A 211 8.31 8.12 11.41
N ALA A 212 7.78 7.95 10.19
CA ALA A 212 8.39 7.09 9.18
C ALA A 212 9.76 7.62 8.73
N LYS A 213 9.88 8.94 8.49
CA LYS A 213 11.14 9.61 8.17
C LYS A 213 12.15 9.46 9.33
N GLU A 214 11.69 9.59 10.57
CA GLU A 214 12.52 9.39 11.75
C GLU A 214 13.01 7.95 11.90
N ALA A 215 12.11 6.95 11.76
CA ALA A 215 12.45 5.53 11.82
C ALA A 215 13.51 5.15 10.79
N ARG A 216 13.38 5.66 9.55
CA ARG A 216 14.38 5.49 8.50
C ARG A 216 15.70 6.17 8.83
N ASN A 217 15.68 7.39 9.34
CA ASN A 217 16.89 8.10 9.77
C ASN A 217 17.60 7.36 10.91
N ASN A 218 16.85 6.74 11.83
CA ASN A 218 17.41 5.94 12.91
C ASN A 218 18.07 4.66 12.36
N ALA A 219 17.52 4.03 11.33
CA ALA A 219 18.18 2.92 10.63
C ALA A 219 19.56 3.33 10.05
N LEU A 220 19.64 4.52 9.45
CA LEU A 220 20.88 5.06 8.88
C LEU A 220 21.90 5.49 9.95
N LYS A 221 21.45 5.93 11.14
CA LYS A 221 22.34 6.29 12.25
C LYS A 221 23.10 5.09 12.82
N ILE A 222 22.57 3.87 12.70
CA ILE A 222 23.24 2.65 13.17
C ILE A 222 24.62 2.48 12.52
N GLU A 223 24.81 2.99 11.30
CA GLU A 223 26.09 2.95 10.58
C GLU A 223 27.07 4.07 10.99
N LYS A 224 26.56 5.21 11.50
CA LYS A 224 27.38 6.40 11.78
C LYS A 224 28.44 6.20 12.84
N HIS A 225 28.27 5.22 13.73
CA HIS A 225 29.22 4.92 14.80
C HIS A 225 30.21 3.80 14.44
N LEU A 226 30.18 3.32 13.20
CA LEU A 226 31.06 2.26 12.71
C LEU A 226 32.20 2.86 11.87
N GLU A 227 33.44 2.41 12.10
CA GLU A 227 34.57 2.80 11.26
C GLU A 227 34.38 2.27 9.83
N LYS A 228 34.81 3.03 8.81
CA LYS A 228 34.63 2.71 7.37
C LYS A 228 35.14 1.31 6.95
N HIS A 229 35.96 0.66 7.77
CA HIS A 229 36.60 -0.63 7.49
C HIS A 229 35.89 -1.80 8.18
N GLN A 230 34.99 -1.53 9.13
CA GLN A 230 34.37 -2.55 9.95
C GLN A 230 33.07 -3.03 9.31
N LYS A 231 32.93 -4.35 9.13
CA LYS A 231 31.70 -4.95 8.61
C LYS A 231 30.60 -4.90 9.68
N LEU A 232 29.43 -4.40 9.30
CA LEU A 232 28.26 -4.34 10.18
C LEU A 232 27.88 -5.75 10.68
N GLN A 233 27.76 -5.90 12.01
CA GLN A 233 27.40 -7.18 12.62
C GLN A 233 25.98 -7.61 12.20
N PRO A 234 25.70 -8.93 12.10
CA PRO A 234 24.37 -9.44 11.73
C PRO A 234 23.23 -9.01 12.66
N SER A 235 23.53 -8.68 13.92
CA SER A 235 22.60 -8.12 14.91
C SER A 235 22.18 -6.69 14.55
N HIS A 236 23.13 -5.83 14.20
CA HIS A 236 22.83 -4.46 13.79
C HIS A 236 22.08 -4.41 12.45
N ARG A 237 22.39 -5.33 11.51
CA ARG A 237 21.63 -5.48 10.26
C ARG A 237 20.17 -5.85 10.51
N LYS A 238 19.93 -6.73 11.49
CA LYS A 238 18.56 -7.09 11.90
C LYS A 238 17.80 -5.84 12.36
N HIS A 239 18.39 -5.03 13.24
CA HIS A 239 17.75 -3.79 13.70
C HIS A 239 17.49 -2.80 12.57
N ARG A 240 18.39 -2.69 11.58
CA ARG A 240 18.14 -1.88 10.37
C ARG A 240 16.93 -2.36 9.59
N ILE A 241 16.85 -3.67 9.32
CA ILE A 241 15.72 -4.29 8.62
C ILE A 241 14.41 -4.00 9.36
N GLU A 242 14.40 -4.17 10.69
CA GLU A 242 13.23 -3.88 11.54
C GLU A 242 12.80 -2.41 11.44
N HIS A 243 13.75 -1.47 11.46
CA HIS A 243 13.45 -0.04 11.28
C HIS A 243 12.93 0.29 9.87
N TYR A 244 13.45 -0.33 8.82
CA TYR A 244 12.92 -0.14 7.46
C TYR A 244 11.50 -0.69 7.30
N ILE A 245 11.22 -1.87 7.86
CA ILE A 245 9.85 -2.44 7.87
C ILE A 245 8.90 -1.53 8.67
N ALA A 246 9.33 -1.06 9.84
CA ALA A 246 8.54 -0.12 10.65
C ALA A 246 8.27 1.19 9.90
N ALA A 247 9.25 1.73 9.17
CA ALA A 247 9.06 2.92 8.34
C ALA A 247 8.02 2.68 7.23
N ILE A 248 8.04 1.50 6.59
CA ILE A 248 7.05 1.12 5.57
C ILE A 248 5.64 0.97 6.18
N GLN A 249 5.52 0.35 7.35
CA GLN A 249 4.23 0.23 8.05
C GLN A 249 3.66 1.60 8.44
N LEU A 250 4.48 2.50 8.99
CA LEU A 250 4.06 3.87 9.29
C LEU A 250 3.65 4.63 8.00
N CYS A 251 4.32 4.37 6.87
CA CYS A 251 3.89 4.90 5.57
C CYS A 251 2.52 4.34 5.15
N ARG A 252 2.25 3.04 5.36
CA ARG A 252 0.92 2.46 5.10
C ARG A 252 -0.16 3.10 5.97
N ASP A 253 0.12 3.33 7.26
CA ASP A 253 -0.81 4.03 8.15
C ASP A 253 -1.07 5.47 7.69
N ALA A 254 -0.02 6.19 7.28
CA ALA A 254 -0.16 7.53 6.70
C ALA A 254 -1.02 7.52 5.42
N ARG A 255 -0.79 6.56 4.52
CA ARG A 255 -1.59 6.38 3.30
C ARG A 255 -3.04 6.02 3.59
N ALA A 256 -3.29 5.19 4.61
CA ALA A 256 -4.65 4.85 5.04
C ALA A 256 -5.44 6.11 5.41
N ASN A 257 -4.81 7.05 6.10
CA ASN A 257 -5.40 8.35 6.43
C ASN A 257 -5.66 9.20 5.17
N ALA A 258 -4.70 9.25 4.23
CA ALA A 258 -4.89 9.96 2.96
C ALA A 258 -6.07 9.38 2.15
N ILE A 259 -6.19 8.05 2.09
CA ILE A 259 -7.31 7.35 1.44
C ILE A 259 -8.64 7.67 2.12
N ASN A 260 -8.66 7.77 3.44
CA ASN A 260 -9.87 8.17 4.16
C ASN A 260 -10.25 9.62 3.84
N ILE A 261 -9.29 10.54 3.67
CA ILE A 261 -9.57 11.92 3.24
C ILE A 261 -10.27 11.92 1.89
N PHE A 262 -9.76 11.16 0.90
CA PHE A 262 -10.42 11.01 -0.40
C PHE A 262 -11.87 10.51 -0.26
N LYS A 263 -12.09 9.48 0.56
CA LYS A 263 -13.45 8.93 0.82
C LYS A 263 -14.39 9.93 1.48
N LEU A 264 -13.87 10.80 2.35
CA LEU A 264 -14.65 11.81 3.06
C LEU A 264 -14.94 13.04 2.20
N LYS A 265 -14.05 13.41 1.28
CA LYS A 265 -14.20 14.53 0.33
C LYS A 265 -15.12 14.21 -0.84
N TYR A 266 -15.13 12.96 -1.29
CA TYR A 266 -15.85 12.53 -2.49
C TYR A 266 -16.89 11.44 -2.21
N PRO A 267 -17.79 11.58 -1.22
CA PRO A 267 -18.71 10.50 -0.84
C PRO A 267 -19.68 10.10 -1.96
N TYR A 268 -19.99 11.03 -2.87
CA TYR A 268 -20.94 10.82 -3.97
C TYR A 268 -20.32 10.18 -5.21
N ASP A 269 -19.00 10.03 -5.30
CA ASP A 269 -18.36 9.42 -6.49
C ASP A 269 -18.79 7.97 -6.67
N ASN A 270 -19.20 7.29 -5.59
CA ASN A 270 -19.74 5.93 -5.61
C ASN A 270 -21.27 5.86 -5.58
N TYR A 271 -21.98 6.98 -5.79
CA TYR A 271 -23.45 7.03 -5.67
C TYR A 271 -24.17 6.01 -6.57
N TYR A 272 -23.62 5.75 -7.76
CA TYR A 272 -24.14 4.74 -8.71
C TYR A 272 -24.09 3.30 -8.18
N LEU A 273 -23.29 3.01 -7.14
CA LEU A 273 -23.27 1.69 -6.49
C LEU A 273 -24.51 1.46 -5.62
N PHE A 274 -25.05 2.53 -5.02
CA PHE A 274 -26.12 2.45 -4.03
C PHE A 274 -27.53 2.61 -4.62
N LYS A 275 -27.64 3.06 -5.87
CA LYS A 275 -28.92 3.22 -6.57
C LYS A 275 -28.85 2.70 -8.01
N SER A 276 -29.72 1.75 -8.35
CA SER A 276 -29.87 1.20 -9.70
C SER A 276 -30.19 2.28 -10.75
N ASP A 277 -31.01 3.26 -10.36
CA ASP A 277 -31.54 4.28 -11.26
C ASP A 277 -30.56 5.44 -11.50
N ALA A 278 -29.52 5.54 -10.67
CA ALA A 278 -28.49 6.57 -10.76
C ALA A 278 -27.68 6.49 -12.07
N LYS A 279 -27.68 5.33 -12.75
CA LYS A 279 -27.12 5.13 -14.10
C LYS A 279 -27.69 6.06 -15.15
N THR A 280 -28.91 6.55 -14.92
CA THR A 280 -29.64 7.45 -15.83
C THR A 280 -29.56 8.92 -15.42
N GLU A 281 -29.02 9.22 -14.23
CA GLU A 281 -28.80 10.59 -13.81
C GLU A 281 -27.54 11.13 -14.52
N ALA A 282 -27.66 12.32 -15.12
CA ALA A 282 -26.52 12.98 -15.76
C ALA A 282 -25.53 13.43 -14.68
N ILE A 283 -24.42 12.71 -14.53
CA ILE A 283 -23.31 13.10 -13.66
C ILE A 283 -22.26 13.76 -14.56
N LYS A 284 -21.71 14.88 -14.10
CA LYS A 284 -20.59 15.53 -14.79
C LYS A 284 -19.36 14.61 -14.67
N ASP A 285 -18.75 14.26 -15.79
CA ASP A 285 -17.50 13.50 -15.83
C ASP A 285 -16.34 14.29 -15.20
N ASP A 286 -15.15 13.68 -15.15
CA ASP A 286 -13.93 14.31 -14.63
C ASP A 286 -13.51 15.57 -15.42
N GLU A 287 -14.05 15.78 -16.63
CA GLU A 287 -13.87 16.96 -17.49
C GLU A 287 -15.01 17.99 -17.36
N GLY A 288 -16.01 17.74 -16.50
CA GLY A 288 -17.16 18.60 -16.29
C GLY A 288 -18.29 18.45 -17.30
N LYS A 289 -18.22 17.49 -18.24
CA LYS A 289 -19.27 17.22 -19.23
C LYS A 289 -20.35 16.33 -18.62
N ALA A 290 -21.61 16.73 -18.77
CA ALA A 290 -22.73 15.92 -18.32
C ALA A 290 -22.87 14.67 -19.19
N GLY A 291 -22.56 13.50 -18.64
CA GLY A 291 -22.73 12.20 -19.27
C GLY A 291 -23.57 11.27 -18.39
N PRO A 292 -24.11 10.16 -18.92
CA PRO A 292 -24.71 9.12 -18.10
C PRO A 292 -23.65 8.57 -17.11
N SER A 293 -24.05 8.23 -15.88
CA SER A 293 -23.08 7.70 -14.92
C SER A 293 -22.63 6.30 -15.36
N GLU A 294 -21.44 6.21 -15.96
CA GLU A 294 -20.88 4.92 -16.38
C GLU A 294 -20.27 4.16 -15.18
N PRO A 295 -20.42 2.81 -15.11
CA PRO A 295 -19.80 2.00 -14.07
C PRO A 295 -18.27 2.04 -14.19
N VAL A 296 -17.56 1.66 -13.12
CA VAL A 296 -16.09 1.57 -13.18
C VAL A 296 -15.69 0.54 -14.21
N VAL A 297 -14.88 0.99 -15.17
CA VAL A 297 -14.19 0.14 -16.13
C VAL A 297 -12.77 -0.09 -15.62
N LEU A 298 -12.38 -1.35 -15.46
CA LEU A 298 -10.98 -1.72 -15.26
C LEU A 298 -10.55 -2.56 -16.46
N GLN A 299 -9.49 -2.12 -17.14
CA GLN A 299 -8.91 -2.84 -18.29
C GLN A 299 -9.94 -3.20 -19.37
N GLY A 300 -10.87 -2.28 -19.67
CA GLY A 300 -11.94 -2.48 -20.66
C GLY A 300 -13.10 -3.37 -20.19
N VAL A 301 -13.08 -3.86 -18.94
CA VAL A 301 -14.18 -4.62 -18.35
C VAL A 301 -14.98 -3.71 -17.41
N THR A 302 -16.21 -3.42 -17.81
CA THR A 302 -17.17 -2.67 -17.01
C THR A 302 -17.75 -3.55 -15.91
N TYR A 303 -17.61 -3.14 -14.66
CA TYR A 303 -18.16 -3.90 -13.53
C TYR A 303 -19.54 -3.37 -13.15
N ASP A 304 -20.59 -4.10 -13.50
CA ASP A 304 -21.96 -3.80 -13.10
C ASP A 304 -22.35 -4.61 -11.85
N PHE A 305 -22.22 -3.98 -10.67
CA PHE A 305 -22.60 -4.58 -9.39
C PHE A 305 -24.09 -4.95 -9.30
N SER A 306 -24.96 -4.35 -10.12
CA SER A 306 -26.41 -4.62 -10.09
C SER A 306 -26.81 -5.89 -10.86
N GLN A 307 -25.97 -6.36 -11.79
CA GLN A 307 -26.29 -7.52 -12.63
C GLN A 307 -25.64 -8.82 -12.18
N ASN A 308 -24.81 -8.79 -11.15
CA ASN A 308 -24.12 -9.97 -10.68
C ASN A 308 -24.75 -10.47 -9.36
N PRO A 309 -25.62 -11.50 -9.42
CA PRO A 309 -26.36 -12.01 -8.26
C PRO A 309 -25.47 -12.76 -7.24
N THR A 310 -24.18 -12.91 -7.51
CA THR A 310 -23.22 -13.61 -6.64
C THR A 310 -22.31 -12.69 -5.86
N LEU A 311 -22.34 -11.38 -6.13
CA LEU A 311 -21.78 -10.39 -5.21
C LEU A 311 -22.83 -10.14 -4.14
N GLU A 312 -22.69 -10.82 -3.00
CA GLU A 312 -23.14 -10.19 -1.76
C GLU A 312 -22.52 -8.79 -1.72
N TYR A 313 -23.35 -7.79 -1.47
CA TYR A 313 -22.98 -6.40 -1.36
C TYR A 313 -21.94 -6.28 -0.22
N ASP A 314 -20.66 -6.46 -0.53
CA ASP A 314 -19.61 -6.35 0.47
C ASP A 314 -19.61 -4.88 0.90
N HIS A 315 -20.08 -4.63 2.12
CA HIS A 315 -20.05 -3.29 2.73
C HIS A 315 -18.63 -2.70 2.74
N ARG A 316 -17.60 -3.52 2.44
CA ARG A 316 -16.21 -3.13 2.21
C ARG A 316 -15.89 -3.19 0.71
N LEU A 317 -16.30 -2.14 -0.02
CA LEU A 317 -15.89 -1.95 -1.41
C LEU A 317 -14.37 -2.12 -1.55
N SER A 318 -13.93 -3.03 -2.42
CA SER A 318 -12.51 -3.22 -2.66
C SER A 318 -11.90 -1.92 -3.20
N PRO A 319 -10.72 -1.49 -2.71
CA PRO A 319 -10.11 -0.23 -3.13
C PRO A 319 -9.89 -0.13 -4.64
N VAL A 320 -9.84 -1.27 -5.34
CA VAL A 320 -9.72 -1.37 -6.80
C VAL A 320 -10.91 -0.72 -7.52
N PHE A 321 -12.12 -0.78 -6.95
CA PHE A 321 -13.35 -0.26 -7.57
C PHE A 321 -13.90 0.99 -6.87
N ASP A 322 -13.14 1.56 -5.93
CA ASP A 322 -13.56 2.74 -5.19
C ASP A 322 -13.23 4.02 -5.98
N ARG A 323 -14.23 4.65 -6.63
CA ARG A 323 -14.02 5.88 -7.42
C ARG A 323 -13.70 7.10 -6.56
N ARG A 324 -13.99 7.04 -5.26
CA ARG A 324 -13.63 8.09 -4.32
C ARG A 324 -12.11 8.23 -4.24
N ILE A 325 -11.37 7.15 -4.48
CA ILE A 325 -9.92 7.12 -4.54
C ILE A 325 -9.50 7.37 -6.00
N PRO A 326 -8.63 8.36 -6.28
CA PRO A 326 -8.05 8.55 -7.61
C PRO A 326 -7.42 7.26 -8.13
N GLU A 327 -7.53 7.01 -9.43
CA GLU A 327 -7.11 5.75 -10.05
C GLU A 327 -5.63 5.42 -9.76
N GLU A 328 -4.78 6.44 -9.82
CA GLU A 328 -3.34 6.36 -9.55
C GLU A 328 -3.01 5.85 -8.13
N TYR A 329 -3.90 6.04 -7.15
CA TYR A 329 -3.69 5.66 -5.76
C TYR A 329 -4.45 4.39 -5.35
N ARG A 330 -5.19 3.74 -6.26
CA ARG A 330 -5.91 2.49 -5.92
C ARG A 330 -4.96 1.35 -5.58
N ARG A 331 -3.80 1.29 -6.25
CA ARG A 331 -2.72 0.35 -5.93
C ARG A 331 -2.17 0.58 -4.52
N ASP A 332 -1.93 1.84 -4.16
CA ASP A 332 -1.53 2.23 -2.80
C ASP A 332 -2.59 1.82 -1.77
N ALA A 333 -3.88 1.94 -2.10
CA ALA A 333 -4.96 1.57 -1.21
C ALA A 333 -5.13 0.05 -1.01
N VAL A 334 -4.76 -0.77 -2.00
CA VAL A 334 -4.67 -2.22 -1.81
C VAL A 334 -3.44 -2.60 -0.98
N ASP A 335 -2.31 -1.91 -1.16
CA ASP A 335 -1.09 -2.16 -0.37
C ASP A 335 -1.27 -1.86 1.12
N VAL A 336 -2.07 -0.85 1.47
CA VAL A 336 -2.46 -0.55 2.86
C VAL A 336 -3.15 -1.74 3.53
N LEU A 337 -3.84 -2.58 2.76
CA LEU A 337 -4.47 -3.82 3.24
C LEU A 337 -3.53 -5.03 3.19
N GLU A 338 -2.25 -4.83 2.90
CA GLU A 338 -1.21 -5.85 2.73
C GLU A 338 -1.51 -6.89 1.64
N LYS A 339 -2.35 -6.52 0.68
CA LYS A 339 -2.78 -7.35 -0.43
C LYS A 339 -2.01 -7.03 -1.70
N ILE A 340 -2.01 -7.96 -2.64
CA ILE A 340 -1.40 -7.77 -3.96
C ILE A 340 -2.45 -7.22 -4.92
N TYR A 341 -2.19 -6.04 -5.49
CA TYR A 341 -3.13 -5.36 -6.39
C TYR A 341 -3.54 -6.22 -7.58
N ASP A 342 -2.57 -6.80 -8.28
CA ASP A 342 -2.83 -7.62 -9.47
C ASP A 342 -3.68 -8.86 -9.13
N ASP A 343 -3.50 -9.43 -7.94
CA ASP A 343 -4.28 -10.59 -7.48
C ASP A 343 -5.71 -10.17 -7.08
N GLU A 344 -5.89 -9.00 -6.44
CA GLU A 344 -7.22 -8.46 -6.12
C GLU A 344 -8.00 -8.09 -7.39
N VAL A 345 -7.34 -7.47 -8.36
CA VAL A 345 -7.88 -7.20 -9.71
C VAL A 345 -8.35 -8.52 -10.32
N LYS A 346 -7.48 -9.54 -10.37
CA LYS A 346 -7.84 -10.85 -10.91
C LYS A 346 -9.00 -11.49 -10.18
N ASN A 347 -8.94 -11.58 -8.85
CA ASN A 347 -9.95 -12.26 -8.04
C ASN A 347 -11.33 -11.60 -8.10
N ARG A 348 -11.38 -10.27 -8.25
CA ARG A 348 -12.62 -9.50 -8.20
C ARG A 348 -13.22 -9.22 -9.57
N LEU A 349 -12.40 -8.95 -10.60
CA LEU A 349 -12.87 -8.88 -12.00
C LEU A 349 -13.22 -10.26 -12.54
N PHE A 350 -12.41 -11.25 -12.20
CA PHE A 350 -12.62 -12.65 -12.53
C PHE A 350 -12.87 -13.39 -11.21
N LEU A 351 -14.07 -13.24 -10.64
CA LEU A 351 -14.62 -14.16 -9.64
C LEU A 351 -14.25 -15.57 -10.05
N LYS A 352 -13.21 -16.13 -9.40
CA LYS A 352 -12.52 -17.40 -9.68
C LYS A 352 -12.94 -18.02 -11.02
N TRP A 353 -12.25 -17.63 -12.09
CA TRP A 353 -12.44 -18.11 -13.46
C TRP A 353 -12.70 -19.63 -13.48
N ASP A 354 -13.97 -20.00 -13.66
CA ASP A 354 -14.35 -21.33 -14.10
C ASP A 354 -14.55 -21.21 -15.63
N PRO A 355 -13.55 -21.61 -16.44
CA PRO A 355 -13.64 -21.51 -17.89
C PRO A 355 -14.85 -22.28 -18.43
N GLU A 356 -15.27 -23.33 -17.74
CA GLU A 356 -16.40 -24.16 -18.14
C GLU A 356 -17.71 -23.43 -17.89
N LYS A 357 -17.85 -22.77 -16.73
CA LYS A 357 -19.06 -22.01 -16.38
C LYS A 357 -19.25 -20.76 -17.26
N ARG A 358 -18.17 -20.10 -17.67
CA ARG A 358 -18.23 -19.00 -18.66
C ARG A 358 -18.69 -19.51 -20.04
N LYS A 359 -18.15 -20.63 -20.51
CA LYS A 359 -18.60 -21.27 -21.76
C LYS A 359 -20.08 -21.64 -21.70
N GLN A 360 -20.57 -22.09 -20.54
CA GLN A 360 -21.98 -22.41 -20.33
C GLN A 360 -22.90 -21.16 -20.34
N LEU A 361 -22.45 -20.03 -19.78
CA LEU A 361 -23.28 -18.83 -19.63
C LEU A 361 -23.26 -17.90 -20.85
N ILE A 362 -22.11 -17.74 -21.51
CA ILE A 362 -21.90 -16.77 -22.60
C ILE A 362 -21.81 -17.47 -23.97
N GLY A 363 -21.53 -18.78 -23.99
CA GLY A 363 -21.11 -19.47 -25.21
C GLY A 363 -19.79 -18.92 -25.75
N ASP A 364 -19.43 -19.28 -26.98
CA ASP A 364 -18.23 -18.77 -27.67
C ASP A 364 -18.40 -17.32 -28.21
N LYS A 365 -19.36 -16.55 -27.68
CA LYS A 365 -19.57 -15.18 -28.13
C LYS A 365 -18.48 -14.28 -27.53
N ALA A 366 -17.62 -13.77 -28.41
CA ALA A 366 -16.67 -12.72 -28.06
C ALA A 366 -17.43 -11.49 -27.51
N PRO A 367 -16.87 -10.75 -26.53
CA PRO A 367 -17.49 -9.52 -26.05
C PRO A 367 -17.71 -8.57 -27.23
N ALA A 368 -18.88 -7.93 -27.26
CA ALA A 368 -19.26 -7.04 -28.35
C ALA A 368 -18.30 -5.84 -28.38
N ASN A 369 -17.41 -5.82 -29.36
CA ASN A 369 -16.65 -4.63 -29.72
C ASN A 369 -17.64 -3.55 -30.19
N LYS A 370 -17.71 -2.43 -29.46
CA LYS A 370 -17.95 -1.09 -30.02
C LYS A 370 -17.17 -0.07 -29.23
#